data_AF-A0A0K9XXF5-F1
#
_entry.id   AF-A0A0K9XXF5-F1
#
_cell.length_a   1.000
_cell.length_b   1.000
_cell.length_c   1.000
_cell.angle_alpha   90.00
_cell.angle_beta   90.00
_cell.angle_gamma   90.00
#
_symmetry.space_group_name_H-M   'P 1'
#
loop_
_entity.id
_entity.type
_entity.pdbx_description
1 polymer ?
#
loop_
_entity_poly.entity_id
_entity_poly.type
_entity_poly.pdbx_seq_one_letter_code
_entity_poly.pdbx_strand_id
1 'polypeptide(L)'
;MSLQDNGQKIIRKEFKNERIPESIRLGNHFVDDFIFDENNQAANIPINALRVIFNIISIISNEQFRPEDRPKQLSLFDDDFETENNTFALLKIKNSKISPSGSTKQVINAYEFLAKFKMGWYKSQNRKGKEIKTFAGLISTPTYDERGYTSFLISSYWLKKLIVIPEYNYML
;
A
#
# COMPACT_ATOMS: atom_id res chain seq x y z
N MET A 1 6.29 11.98 -35.79
CA MET A 1 5.78 10.69 -35.31
C MET A 1 5.82 10.74 -33.78
N SER A 2 4.71 11.15 -33.14
CA SER A 2 4.65 11.32 -31.69
C SER A 2 4.26 10.00 -31.03
N LEU A 3 5.16 9.44 -30.23
CA LEU A 3 4.82 8.36 -29.30
C LEU A 3 3.83 8.92 -28.28
N GLN A 4 2.58 8.49 -28.39
CA GLN A 4 1.59 8.66 -27.34
C GLN A 4 2.10 7.88 -26.12
N ASP A 5 2.59 8.61 -25.11
CA ASP A 5 2.77 8.07 -23.76
C ASP A 5 1.37 7.79 -23.20
N ASN A 6 0.80 6.64 -23.57
CA ASN A 6 -0.43 6.17 -22.97
C ASN A 6 -0.12 5.91 -21.51
N GLY A 7 -0.60 6.78 -20.62
CA GLY A 7 -0.45 6.71 -19.16
C GLY A 7 -1.12 5.48 -18.51
N GLN A 8 -0.82 4.29 -19.02
CA GLN A 8 -1.24 3.01 -18.50
C GLN A 8 -0.52 2.76 -17.16
N LYS A 9 -1.31 2.39 -16.16
CA LYS A 9 -0.78 1.96 -14.87
C LYS A 9 -0.21 0.55 -15.02
N ILE A 10 1.01 0.35 -14.54
CA ILE A 10 1.67 -0.95 -14.62
C ILE A 10 1.52 -1.64 -13.26
N ILE A 11 0.78 -2.75 -13.26
CA ILE A 11 0.58 -3.60 -12.09
C ILE A 11 1.72 -4.62 -12.07
N ARG A 12 2.53 -4.59 -11.02
CA ARG A 12 3.71 -5.46 -10.91
C ARG A 12 3.50 -6.72 -10.11
N LYS A 13 2.62 -6.65 -9.10
CA LYS A 13 2.39 -7.76 -8.19
C LYS A 13 0.98 -7.73 -7.62
N GLU A 14 0.39 -8.91 -7.52
CA GLU A 14 -0.82 -9.19 -6.76
C GLU A 14 -0.43 -9.83 -5.43
N PHE A 15 -0.96 -9.31 -4.32
CA PHE A 15 -0.64 -9.82 -2.98
C PHE A 15 -1.78 -10.72 -2.44
N LYS A 16 -1.43 -11.86 -1.82
CA LYS A 16 -2.39 -12.79 -1.20
C LYS A 16 -2.31 -12.76 0.33
N ASN A 17 -3.43 -13.04 1.01
CA ASN A 17 -3.51 -13.02 2.47
C ASN A 17 -3.77 -14.45 3.00
N GLU A 18 -2.79 -15.06 3.68
CA GLU A 18 -2.88 -16.45 4.15
C GLU A 18 -2.95 -16.61 5.68
N ARG A 19 -2.65 -15.58 6.49
CA ARG A 19 -2.63 -15.67 7.97
C ARG A 19 -3.12 -14.40 8.66
N ILE A 20 -3.79 -14.55 9.81
CA ILE A 20 -4.14 -13.46 10.72
C ILE A 20 -2.95 -13.26 11.68
N PRO A 21 -2.25 -12.12 11.64
CA PRO A 21 -1.10 -11.90 12.52
C PRO A 21 -1.54 -11.51 13.94
N GLU A 22 -0.84 -12.02 14.96
CA GLU A 22 -1.04 -11.64 16.38
C GLU A 22 -0.54 -10.22 16.68
N SER A 23 0.44 -9.74 15.90
CA SER A 23 0.96 -8.38 15.99
C SER A 23 1.20 -7.81 14.59
N ILE A 24 0.98 -6.51 14.44
CA ILE A 24 1.23 -5.78 13.19
C ILE A 24 2.43 -4.86 13.41
N ARG A 25 3.43 -4.95 12.52
CA ARG A 25 4.57 -4.03 12.51
C ARG A 25 4.34 -2.97 11.42
N LEU A 26 4.47 -1.71 11.80
CA LEU A 26 4.32 -0.56 10.91
C LEU A 26 5.70 -0.02 10.56
N GLY A 27 5.91 0.38 9.31
CA GLY A 27 7.12 1.12 8.95
C GLY A 27 7.13 2.48 9.66
N ASN A 28 8.27 2.87 10.24
CA ASN A 28 8.40 4.12 11.00
C ASN A 28 7.96 5.32 10.16
N HIS A 29 8.39 5.40 8.90
CA HIS A 29 7.97 6.46 7.99
C HIS A 29 6.46 6.50 7.71
N PHE A 30 5.76 5.36 7.75
CA PHE A 30 4.30 5.37 7.64
C PHE A 30 3.67 5.88 8.93
N VAL A 31 4.21 5.50 10.09
CA VAL A 31 3.75 6.00 11.38
C VAL A 31 3.91 7.51 11.44
N ASP A 32 5.09 8.04 11.14
CA ASP A 32 5.39 9.46 11.23
C ASP A 32 4.57 10.30 10.23
N ASP A 33 4.51 9.88 8.96
CA ASP A 33 3.90 10.71 7.91
C ASP A 33 2.39 10.51 7.78
N PHE A 34 1.89 9.32 8.11
CA PHE A 34 0.48 8.96 7.94
C PHE A 34 -0.31 8.99 9.26
N ILE A 35 0.24 8.43 10.34
CA ILE A 35 -0.48 8.27 11.63
C ILE A 35 -0.25 9.46 12.56
N PHE A 36 0.98 9.91 12.76
CA PHE A 36 1.32 11.02 13.66
C PHE A 36 1.76 12.26 12.89
N ASP A 37 1.01 12.63 11.85
CA ASP A 37 1.32 13.87 11.15
C ASP A 37 1.17 15.10 12.04
N GLU A 38 1.83 16.18 11.65
CA GLU A 38 1.87 17.45 12.40
C GLU A 38 0.46 18.03 12.68
N ASN A 39 -0.54 17.62 11.88
CA ASN A 39 -1.93 18.07 11.98
C ASN A 39 -2.83 17.11 12.78
N ASN A 40 -2.28 16.02 13.31
CA ASN A 40 -2.98 14.97 14.07
C ASN A 40 -4.27 14.45 13.40
N GLN A 41 -4.26 14.35 12.06
CA GLN A 41 -5.46 14.04 11.29
C GLN A 41 -5.89 12.57 11.41
N ALA A 42 -5.01 11.70 11.93
CA ALA A 42 -5.29 10.28 12.06
C ALA A 42 -6.48 9.97 12.99
N ALA A 43 -6.79 10.84 13.95
CA ALA A 43 -7.97 10.73 14.79
C ALA A 43 -9.28 10.72 13.98
N ASN A 44 -9.27 11.28 12.77
CA ASN A 44 -10.44 11.33 11.87
C ASN A 44 -10.60 10.07 11.01
N ILE A 45 -9.68 9.10 11.09
CA ILE A 45 -9.76 7.89 10.27
C ILE A 45 -10.90 6.99 10.77
N PRO A 46 -11.91 6.69 9.95
CA PRO A 46 -13.00 5.81 10.36
C PRO A 46 -12.52 4.39 10.68
N ILE A 47 -13.18 3.70 11.60
CA ILE A 47 -12.81 2.34 12.00
C ILE A 47 -12.71 1.35 10.83
N ASN A 48 -13.58 1.48 9.83
CA ASN A 48 -13.54 0.61 8.64
C ASN A 48 -12.34 0.93 7.74
N ALA A 49 -11.90 2.19 7.68
CA ALA A 49 -10.67 2.58 6.99
C ALA A 49 -9.43 2.05 7.73
N LEU A 50 -9.42 2.08 9.08
CA LEU A 50 -8.37 1.43 9.87
C LEU A 50 -8.30 -0.08 9.58
N ARG A 51 -9.43 -0.76 9.46
CA ARG A 51 -9.46 -2.18 9.06
C ARG A 51 -8.83 -2.41 7.69
N VAL A 52 -9.06 -1.51 6.72
CA VAL A 52 -8.39 -1.58 5.41
C VAL A 52 -6.88 -1.41 5.59
N ILE A 53 -6.44 -0.39 6.34
CA ILE A 53 -5.02 -0.14 6.62
C ILE A 53 -4.35 -1.38 7.23
N PHE A 54 -4.95 -1.97 8.28
CA PHE A 54 -4.39 -3.16 8.93
C PHE A 54 -4.35 -4.38 8.01
N ASN A 55 -5.35 -4.56 7.14
CA ASN A 55 -5.30 -5.61 6.13
C ASN A 55 -4.20 -5.36 5.09
N ILE A 56 -4.00 -4.10 4.65
CA ILE A 56 -2.89 -3.73 3.76
C ILE A 56 -1.56 -4.13 4.39
N ILE A 57 -1.33 -3.72 5.65
CA ILE A 57 -0.06 -4.00 6.33
C ILE A 57 0.12 -5.51 6.51
N SER A 58 -0.92 -6.23 6.93
CA SER A 58 -0.86 -7.69 7.07
C SER A 58 -0.52 -8.40 5.77
N ILE A 59 -1.06 -7.92 4.65
CA ILE A 59 -0.79 -8.46 3.32
C ILE A 59 0.67 -8.19 2.92
N ILE A 60 1.15 -6.97 3.14
CA ILE A 60 2.54 -6.59 2.81
C ILE A 60 3.53 -7.31 3.72
N SER A 61 3.26 -7.42 5.03
CA SER A 61 4.16 -8.07 6.00
C SER A 61 4.32 -9.57 5.73
N ASN A 62 3.27 -10.23 5.25
CA ASN A 62 3.36 -11.63 4.81
C ASN A 62 4.28 -11.82 3.59
N GLU A 63 4.67 -10.73 2.91
CA GLU A 63 5.54 -10.70 1.74
C GLU A 63 6.86 -9.97 2.02
N GLN A 64 7.15 -9.58 3.28
CA GLN A 64 8.40 -8.93 3.64
C GLN A 64 9.51 -9.95 3.95
N PHE A 65 10.76 -9.52 3.72
CA PHE A 65 11.95 -10.26 4.10
C PHE A 65 11.91 -10.61 5.58
N ARG A 66 12.09 -11.89 5.87
CA ARG A 66 12.24 -12.41 7.23
C ARG A 66 13.55 -13.18 7.24
N PRO A 67 14.60 -12.70 7.94
CA PRO A 67 15.92 -13.32 7.85
C PRO A 67 15.93 -14.80 8.28
N GLU A 68 15.00 -15.18 9.14
CA GLU A 68 14.83 -16.55 9.65
C GLU A 68 14.31 -17.55 8.60
N ASP A 69 13.39 -17.15 7.71
CA ASP A 69 12.70 -18.08 6.79
C ASP A 69 12.57 -17.58 5.34
N ARG A 70 12.91 -16.33 5.03
CA ARG A 70 12.83 -15.70 3.69
C ARG A 70 13.95 -14.68 3.41
N PRO A 71 15.19 -15.14 3.17
CA PRO A 71 16.39 -14.30 3.09
C PRO A 71 16.62 -13.54 1.76
N LYS A 72 15.68 -13.47 0.81
CA LYS A 72 15.95 -12.90 -0.55
C LYS A 72 14.95 -11.85 -1.07
N GLN A 73 14.12 -11.24 -0.21
CA GLN A 73 12.90 -10.57 -0.69
C GLN A 73 12.99 -9.04 -0.91
N LEU A 74 13.98 -8.34 -0.35
CA LEU A 74 14.08 -6.87 -0.46
C LEU A 74 14.55 -6.37 -1.83
N SER A 75 15.52 -7.03 -2.47
CA SER A 75 15.98 -6.61 -3.81
C SER A 75 14.87 -6.71 -4.85
N LEU A 76 14.05 -7.76 -4.78
CA LEU A 76 12.92 -7.96 -5.69
C LEU A 76 11.89 -6.81 -5.60
N PHE A 77 11.73 -6.20 -4.42
CA PHE A 77 10.81 -5.07 -4.26
C PHE A 77 11.30 -3.83 -5.02
N ASP A 78 12.57 -3.46 -4.87
CA ASP A 78 13.11 -2.31 -5.60
C ASP A 78 13.15 -2.61 -7.12
N ASP A 79 13.35 -3.87 -7.53
CA ASP A 79 13.31 -4.28 -8.94
C ASP A 79 11.89 -4.17 -9.52
N ASP A 80 10.89 -4.60 -8.75
CA ASP A 80 9.51 -4.62 -9.21
C ASP A 80 8.91 -3.20 -9.21
N PHE A 81 9.19 -2.38 -8.20
CA PHE A 81 8.46 -1.12 -7.95
C PHE A 81 9.22 0.16 -8.29
N GLU A 82 10.55 0.11 -8.42
CA GLU A 82 11.40 1.28 -8.71
C GLU A 82 12.05 1.22 -10.12
N THR A 83 11.45 0.51 -11.08
CA THR A 83 11.98 0.37 -12.45
C THR A 83 11.33 1.30 -13.49
N GLU A 84 10.01 1.50 -13.42
CA GLU A 84 9.25 2.29 -14.41
C GLU A 84 8.41 3.40 -13.76
N ASN A 85 8.06 4.42 -14.55
CA ASN A 85 7.14 5.48 -14.11
C ASN A 85 5.77 4.84 -13.80
N ASN A 86 5.02 5.36 -12.82
CA ASN A 86 3.64 4.94 -12.52
C ASN A 86 3.46 3.46 -12.13
N THR A 87 4.39 2.93 -11.34
CA THR A 87 4.30 1.55 -10.84
C THR A 87 3.43 1.45 -9.58
N PHE A 88 2.48 0.50 -9.56
CA PHE A 88 1.55 0.29 -8.45
C PHE A 88 1.51 -1.18 -7.99
N ALA A 89 1.28 -1.39 -6.69
CA ALA A 89 0.91 -2.68 -6.13
C ALA A 89 -0.60 -2.87 -6.20
N LEU A 90 -1.06 -3.99 -6.76
CA LEU A 90 -2.47 -4.38 -6.72
C LEU A 90 -2.72 -5.22 -5.48
N LEU A 91 -3.60 -4.73 -4.60
CA LEU A 91 -4.07 -5.46 -3.44
C LEU A 91 -5.56 -5.77 -3.60
N LYS A 92 -5.97 -6.89 -3.01
CA LYS A 92 -7.37 -7.32 -2.95
C LYS A 92 -7.70 -7.76 -1.53
N ILE A 93 -8.76 -7.20 -0.94
CA ILE A 93 -9.22 -7.54 0.42
C ILE A 93 -10.68 -7.99 0.37
N LYS A 94 -11.01 -9.02 1.15
CA LYS A 94 -12.39 -9.50 1.32
C LYS A 94 -13.21 -8.47 2.10
N ASN A 95 -14.37 -8.10 1.59
CA ASN A 95 -15.21 -7.04 2.15
C ASN A 95 -15.67 -7.34 3.59
N SER A 96 -15.83 -8.63 3.93
CA SER A 96 -16.16 -9.07 5.29
C SER A 96 -15.07 -8.75 6.33
N LYS A 97 -13.81 -8.56 5.91
CA LYS A 97 -12.73 -8.11 6.80
C LYS A 97 -12.80 -6.61 7.08
N ILE A 98 -13.54 -5.85 6.27
CA ILE A 98 -13.69 -4.41 6.38
C ILE A 98 -14.97 -4.04 7.14
N SER A 99 -16.09 -4.67 6.76
CA SER A 99 -17.37 -4.54 7.46
C SER A 99 -17.82 -5.92 7.94
N PRO A 100 -17.61 -6.25 9.24
CA PRO A 100 -18.08 -7.51 9.82
C PRO A 100 -19.60 -7.67 9.78
N SER A 101 -20.36 -6.56 9.74
CA SER A 101 -21.81 -6.58 9.56
C SER A 101 -22.25 -6.83 8.11
N GLY A 102 -21.31 -6.91 7.16
CA GLY A 102 -21.60 -7.11 5.74
C GLY A 102 -22.13 -5.86 5.02
N SER A 103 -22.02 -4.66 5.63
CA SER A 103 -22.56 -3.45 5.03
C SER A 103 -21.70 -2.94 3.87
N THR A 104 -22.21 -3.06 2.64
CA THR A 104 -21.56 -2.54 1.43
C THR A 104 -21.27 -1.04 1.52
N LYS A 105 -22.18 -0.24 2.08
CA LYS A 105 -21.98 1.20 2.28
C LYS A 105 -20.77 1.51 3.15
N GLN A 106 -20.58 0.76 4.23
CA GLN A 106 -19.42 0.92 5.10
C GLN A 106 -18.10 0.59 4.39
N VAL A 107 -18.11 -0.43 3.54
CA VAL A 107 -16.96 -0.82 2.72
C VAL A 107 -16.62 0.29 1.73
N ILE A 108 -17.59 0.75 0.95
CA ILE A 108 -17.40 1.83 -0.04
C ILE A 108 -16.86 3.09 0.63
N ASN A 109 -17.48 3.54 1.73
CA ASN A 109 -17.06 4.74 2.44
C ASN A 109 -15.62 4.63 2.97
N ALA A 110 -15.19 3.44 3.42
CA ALA A 110 -13.83 3.22 3.90
C ALA A 110 -12.80 3.40 2.77
N TYR A 111 -13.05 2.79 1.61
CA TYR A 111 -12.16 2.90 0.46
C TYR A 111 -12.16 4.32 -0.14
N GLU A 112 -13.33 4.96 -0.23
CA GLU A 112 -13.42 6.34 -0.70
C GLU A 112 -12.67 7.30 0.22
N PHE A 113 -12.81 7.12 1.55
CA PHE A 113 -12.06 7.89 2.53
C PHE A 113 -10.56 7.74 2.30
N LEU A 114 -10.04 6.51 2.19
CA LEU A 114 -8.59 6.28 2.02
C LEU A 114 -8.03 6.75 0.68
N ALA A 115 -8.86 6.80 -0.37
CA ALA A 115 -8.46 7.35 -1.65
C ALA A 115 -8.31 8.88 -1.61
N LYS A 116 -9.09 9.57 -0.76
CA LYS A 116 -9.12 11.03 -0.63
C LYS A 116 -8.27 11.57 0.52
N PHE A 117 -8.18 10.81 1.62
CA PHE A 117 -7.45 11.20 2.81
C PHE A 117 -5.97 11.29 2.47
N LYS A 118 -5.37 12.45 2.79
CA LYS A 118 -4.00 12.80 2.40
C LYS A 118 -3.74 12.55 0.91
N MET A 119 -4.69 12.89 0.05
CA MET A 119 -4.46 12.85 -1.39
C MET A 119 -3.58 14.03 -1.79
N GLY A 120 -2.48 13.75 -2.49
CA GLY A 120 -1.54 14.78 -2.91
C GLY A 120 -0.53 14.28 -3.94
N TRP A 121 0.33 15.20 -4.39
CA TRP A 121 1.46 14.87 -5.25
C TRP A 121 2.63 14.38 -4.41
N TYR A 122 2.90 13.09 -4.50
CA TYR A 122 4.01 12.44 -3.81
C TYR A 122 5.17 12.19 -4.76
N LYS A 123 6.39 12.40 -4.26
CA LYS A 123 7.64 12.19 -5.01
C LYS A 123 8.33 10.93 -4.56
N SER A 124 8.74 10.09 -5.49
CA SER A 124 9.66 8.98 -5.25
C SER A 124 10.79 9.01 -6.27
N GLN A 125 11.90 8.35 -5.97
CA GLN A 125 12.98 8.12 -6.91
C GLN A 125 12.95 6.66 -7.34
N ASN A 126 13.17 6.42 -8.62
CA ASN A 126 13.35 5.06 -9.14
C ASN A 126 14.83 4.64 -9.00
N ARG A 127 15.16 3.38 -9.26
CA ARG A 127 16.55 2.85 -9.20
C ARG A 127 17.54 3.57 -10.11
N LYS A 128 17.06 4.27 -11.14
CA LYS A 128 17.87 5.08 -12.06
C LYS A 128 18.08 6.52 -11.55
N GLY A 129 17.62 6.84 -10.34
CA GLY A 129 17.68 8.18 -9.74
C GLY A 129 16.67 9.17 -10.33
N LYS A 130 15.75 8.73 -11.19
CA LYS A 130 14.75 9.60 -11.81
C LYS A 130 13.60 9.89 -10.84
N GLU A 131 13.26 11.16 -10.67
CA GLU A 131 12.09 11.58 -9.91
C GLU A 131 10.79 11.15 -10.62
N ILE A 132 9.90 10.50 -9.87
CA ILE A 132 8.54 10.16 -10.27
C ILE A 132 7.59 10.91 -9.34
N LYS A 133 6.58 11.56 -9.91
CA LYS A 133 5.49 12.19 -9.17
C LYS A 133 4.22 11.40 -9.37
N THR A 134 3.54 11.05 -8.28
CA THR A 134 2.28 10.32 -8.31
C THR A 134 1.22 11.07 -7.50
N PHE A 135 0.06 11.29 -8.11
CA PHE A 135 -1.10 11.86 -7.44
C PHE A 135 -1.99 10.74 -6.92
N ALA A 136 -2.06 10.57 -5.60
CA ALA A 136 -2.87 9.53 -4.95
C ALA A 136 -3.06 9.85 -3.46
N GLY A 137 -4.10 9.29 -2.83
CA GLY A 137 -4.13 9.06 -1.37
C GLY A 137 -3.32 7.83 -1.00
N LEU A 138 -3.58 7.24 0.18
CA LEU A 138 -2.95 5.98 0.58
C LEU A 138 -3.19 4.87 -0.45
N ILE A 139 -4.39 4.86 -1.02
CA ILE A 139 -4.78 3.96 -2.11
C ILE A 139 -5.27 4.77 -3.31
N SER A 140 -5.40 4.10 -4.45
CA SER A 140 -6.01 4.65 -5.66
C SER A 140 -6.85 3.61 -6.38
N THR A 141 -7.81 4.09 -7.18
CA THR A 141 -8.71 3.27 -8.02
C THR A 141 -9.31 2.05 -7.30
N PRO A 142 -10.01 2.25 -6.16
CA PRO A 142 -10.74 1.15 -5.55
C PRO A 142 -11.82 0.63 -6.51
N THR A 143 -11.93 -0.69 -6.64
CA THR A 143 -12.92 -1.38 -7.47
C THR A 143 -13.59 -2.45 -6.65
N TYR A 144 -14.89 -2.29 -6.42
CA TYR A 144 -15.71 -3.25 -5.70
C TYR A 144 -16.06 -4.43 -6.63
N ASP A 145 -15.69 -5.64 -6.24
CA ASP A 145 -15.97 -6.89 -6.94
C ASP A 145 -17.26 -7.51 -6.39
N GLU A 146 -18.17 -7.94 -7.27
CA GLU A 146 -19.43 -8.61 -6.94
C GLU A 146 -19.21 -9.88 -6.09
N ARG A 147 -18.01 -10.50 -6.16
CA ARG A 147 -17.63 -11.67 -5.34
C ARG A 147 -17.33 -11.35 -3.87
N GLY A 148 -17.61 -10.12 -3.42
CA GLY A 148 -17.42 -9.71 -2.02
C GLY A 148 -15.98 -9.36 -1.69
N TYR A 149 -15.23 -8.85 -2.67
CA TYR A 149 -13.88 -8.30 -2.50
C TYR A 149 -13.83 -6.86 -3.00
N THR A 150 -12.78 -6.15 -2.60
CA THR A 150 -12.43 -4.86 -3.19
C THR A 150 -10.96 -4.88 -3.55
N SER A 151 -10.64 -4.56 -4.80
CA SER A 151 -9.27 -4.38 -5.27
C SER A 151 -8.92 -2.89 -5.34
N PHE A 152 -7.65 -2.56 -5.19
CA PHE A 152 -7.15 -1.18 -5.22
C PHE A 152 -5.64 -1.16 -5.45
N LEU A 153 -5.12 0.01 -5.79
CA LEU A 153 -3.72 0.23 -6.08
C LEU A 153 -3.02 1.04 -4.99
N ILE A 154 -1.79 0.68 -4.64
CA ILE A 154 -0.90 1.47 -3.76
C ILE A 154 0.29 1.96 -4.58
N SER A 155 0.60 3.25 -4.49
CA SER A 155 1.77 3.83 -5.18
C SER A 155 3.08 3.35 -4.57
N SER A 156 4.16 3.33 -5.35
CA SER A 156 5.50 2.97 -4.84
C SER A 156 5.92 3.84 -3.64
N TYR A 157 5.53 5.11 -3.63
CA TYR A 157 5.75 6.03 -2.49
C TYR A 157 5.16 5.50 -1.18
N TRP A 158 3.85 5.20 -1.16
CA TRP A 158 3.20 4.71 0.05
C TRP A 158 3.63 3.30 0.40
N LEU A 159 3.84 2.46 -0.61
CA LEU A 159 4.28 1.09 -0.42
C LEU A 159 5.65 1.02 0.28
N LYS A 160 6.60 1.88 -0.12
CA LYS A 160 7.92 1.99 0.53
C LYS A 160 7.82 2.39 2.00
N LYS A 161 6.90 3.29 2.36
CA LYS A 161 6.68 3.71 3.74
C LYS A 161 5.99 2.64 4.58
N LEU A 162 5.06 1.89 3.98
CA LEU A 162 4.37 0.77 4.63
C LEU A 162 5.31 -0.40 4.93
N ILE A 163 6.44 -0.51 4.21
CA ILE A 163 7.38 -1.58 4.41
C ILE A 163 8.24 -1.34 5.65
N VAL A 164 8.31 -2.37 6.51
CA VAL A 164 9.28 -2.43 7.60
C VAL A 164 10.56 -2.96 7.00
N ILE A 165 11.47 -2.06 6.62
CA ILE A 165 12.83 -2.44 6.28
C ILE A 165 13.55 -2.58 7.62
N PRO A 166 13.91 -3.80 8.10
CA PRO A 166 14.92 -3.88 9.13
C PRO A 166 16.15 -3.20 8.52
N GLU A 167 16.59 -2.10 9.11
CA GLU A 167 17.86 -1.46 8.73
C GLU A 167 18.87 -2.57 8.53
N TYR A 168 19.57 -2.54 7.39
CA TYR A 168 20.59 -3.52 7.06
C TYR A 168 21.59 -3.57 8.21
N ASN A 169 21.39 -4.47 9.16
CA ASN A 169 22.50 -5.06 9.88
C ASN A 169 23.19 -5.90 8.82
N TYR A 170 24.07 -5.25 8.07
CA TYR A 170 25.22 -5.92 7.49
C TYR A 170 25.83 -6.69 8.65
N MET A 171 25.58 -8.00 8.72
CA MET A 171 26.39 -8.87 9.56
C MET A 171 27.80 -8.76 8.99
N LEU A 172 28.62 -7.96 9.67
CA LEU A 172 30.07 -7.93 9.53
C LEU A 172 30.65 -9.28 9.97
#